data_AF-A0A1E4ZVY0-F1
#
_entry.id   AF-A0A1E4ZVY0-F1
#
_cell.length_a   1.000
_cell.length_b   1.000
_cell.length_c   1.000
_cell.angle_alpha   90.00
_cell.angle_beta   90.00
_cell.angle_gamma   90.00
#
_symmetry.space_group_name_H-M   'P 1'
#
loop_
_entity.id
_entity.type
_entity.pdbx_description
1 polymer ?
#
loop_
_entity_poly.entity_id
_entity_poly.type
_entity_poly.pdbx_seq_one_letter_code
_entity_poly.pdbx_strand_id
1 'polypeptide(L)' 'MKIQLLKPHTQGDKKYLPRTELNLDQYAAQCLISLGIAKAAECSKTTQTPSNVATPKEV' A
#
# COMPACT_ATOMS: atom_id res chain seq x y z
N MET A 1 -8.77 -2.72 -7.74
CA MET A 1 -7.41 -2.47 -7.21
C MET A 1 -7.54 -1.99 -5.79
N LYS A 2 -6.83 -2.61 -4.85
CA LYS A 2 -6.86 -2.17 -3.45
C LYS A 2 -5.85 -1.05 -3.21
N ILE A 3 -6.31 0.04 -2.61
CA ILE A 3 -5.50 1.19 -2.23
C ILE A 3 -5.78 1.57 -0.78
N GLN A 4 -4.81 2.18 -0.13
CA GLN A 4 -4.93 2.71 1.22
C GLN A 4 -4.88 4.24 1.17
N LEU A 5 -5.93 4.89 1.70
CA LEU A 5 -5.97 6.35 1.76
C LEU A 5 -4.95 6.91 2.77
N LEU A 6 -4.16 7.88 2.32
CA LEU A 6 -3.17 8.63 3.09
C LEU A 6 -3.65 10.02 3.48
N LYS A 7 -4.59 10.58 2.72
CA LYS A 7 -5.21 11.90 2.95
C LYS A 7 -6.73 11.83 2.77
N PRO A 8 -7.50 12.74 3.38
CA PRO A 8 -8.92 12.87 3.11
C PRO A 8 -9.14 13.22 1.63
N HIS A 9 -9.97 12.41 0.95
CA HIS A 9 -10.26 12.59 -0.47
C HIS A 9 -11.46 13.52 -0.71
N THR A 10 -12.37 13.64 0.25
CA THR A 10 -13.61 14.44 0.15
C THR A 10 -13.69 15.45 1.29
N GLN A 11 -14.00 16.70 0.93
CA GLN A 11 -14.29 17.77 1.88
C GLN A 11 -15.70 17.58 2.48
N GLY A 12 -15.90 16.49 3.23
CA GLY A 12 -17.23 16.13 3.76
C GLY A 12 -17.26 14.85 4.57
N ASP A 13 -16.26 13.97 4.43
CA ASP A 13 -16.14 12.78 5.26
C ASP A 13 -15.65 13.16 6.66
N LYS A 14 -16.60 13.45 7.55
CA LYS A 14 -16.38 13.54 9.01
C LYS A 14 -15.84 12.23 9.61
N LYS A 15 -15.65 11.18 8.81
CA LYS A 15 -15.03 9.90 9.16
C LYS A 15 -13.88 9.55 8.22
N TYR A 16 -13.02 10.52 7.88
CA TYR A 16 -11.72 10.16 7.35
C TYR A 16 -10.98 9.29 8.36
N LEU A 17 -10.98 7.99 8.10
CA LEU A 17 -10.18 7.03 8.82
C LEU A 17 -8.87 6.90 8.05
N PRO A 18 -7.75 7.44 8.58
CA PRO A 18 -6.47 7.21 7.96
C PRO A 18 -6.26 5.70 7.87
N ARG A 19 -5.70 5.24 6.74
CA ARG A 19 -5.43 3.82 6.45
C ARG A 19 -6.63 2.97 6.05
N THR A 20 -7.80 3.56 5.75
CA THR A 20 -8.90 2.80 5.12
C THR A 20 -8.47 2.23 3.78
N GLU A 21 -8.71 0.93 3.62
CA GLU A 21 -8.57 0.23 2.36
C GLU A 21 -9.81 0.45 1.50
N LEU A 22 -9.60 0.94 0.28
CA LEU A 22 -10.64 1.07 -0.73
C LEU A 22 -10.33 0.13 -1.89
N ASN A 23 -11.37 -0.47 -2.44
CA ASN A 23 -11.27 -1.23 -3.69
C ASN A 23 -11.91 -0.42 -4.80
N LEU A 24 -11.08 0.12 -5.69
CA LEU A 24 -11.50 0.97 -6.81
C LEU A 24 -11.01 0.39 -8.12
N ASP A 25 -11.59 0.85 -9.23
CA ASP A 25 -11.05 0.55 -10.56
C ASP A 25 -9.60 1.01 -10.71
N GLN A 26 -8.85 0.34 -11.58
CA GLN A 26 -7.41 0.59 -11.77
C GLN A 26 -7.12 2.05 -12.12
N TYR A 27 -7.94 2.64 -12.99
CA TYR A 27 -7.79 4.04 -13.41
C TYR A 27 -7.96 5.00 -12.22
N ALA A 28 -9.06 4.87 -11.47
CA ALA A 28 -9.32 5.69 -10.30
C ALA A 28 -8.25 5.51 -9.21
N ALA A 29 -7.82 4.27 -8.97
CA ALA A 29 -6.75 3.96 -8.03
C ALA A 29 -5.43 4.62 -8.44
N GLN A 30 -5.04 4.56 -9.72
CA GLN A 30 -3.84 5.21 -10.22
C GLN A 30 -3.93 6.73 -10.08
N CYS A 31 -5.06 7.35 -10.40
CA CYS A 31 -5.25 8.80 -10.19
C CYS A 31 -4.99 9.20 -8.73
N LEU A 32 -5.56 8.46 -7.76
CA LEU A 32 -5.38 8.76 -6.34
C LEU A 32 -3.94 8.53 -5.85
N ILE A 33 -3.23 7.55 -6.42
CA ILE A 33 -1.82 7.30 -6.14
C ILE A 33 -0.95 8.41 -6.73
N SER A 34 -1.18 8.80 -7.98
CA SER A 34 -0.45 9.90 -8.65
C SER A 34 -0.65 11.25 -7.96
N LEU A 35 -1.83 11.47 -7.38
CA LEU A 35 -2.12 12.66 -6.57
C LEU A 35 -1.53 12.60 -5.15
N GLY A 36 -0.93 11.47 -4.74
CA GLY A 36 -0.40 11.26 -3.40
C GLY A 36 -1.48 11.32 -2.32
N ILE A 37 -2.72 10.96 -2.68
CA ILE A 37 -3.88 10.85 -1.77
C ILE A 37 -3.98 9.43 -1.22
N ALA A 38 -3.55 8.43 -1.99
CA ALA A 38 -3.54 7.03 -1.62
C ALA A 38 -2.21 6.37 -1.97
N LYS A 39 -1.98 5.18 -1.42
CA LYS A 39 -0.94 4.25 -1.90
C LYS A 39 -1.58 2.93 -2.29
N ALA A 40 -0.92 2.13 -3.13
CA ALA A 40 -1.35 0.75 -3.33
C ALA A 40 -1.38 0.03 -1.97
N ALA A 41 -2.48 -0.64 -1.67
CA ALA A 41 -2.53 -1.50 -0.50
C ALA A 41 -1.71 -2.74 -0.88
N GLU A 42 -0.50 -2.83 -0.33
CA GLU A 42 0.35 -3.99 -0.57
C GLU A 42 -0.38 -5.20 0.00
N CYS A 43 -0.86 -6.06 -0.90
CA CYS A 43 -1.35 -7.37 -0.52
C CYS A 43 -0.14 -8.04 0.13
N SER A 44 -0.15 -8.13 1.46
CA SER A 44 0.95 -8.69 2.22
C SER A 44 1.06 -10.17 1.88
N LYS A 45 1.68 -10.48 0.75
CA LYS A 45 2.48 -11.68 0.59
C LYS A 45 3.72 -11.41 1.42
N THR A 46 3.59 -11.65 2.71
CA THR A 46 4.71 -12.16 3.50
C THR A 46 5.34 -13.28 2.69
N THR A 47 6.55 -13.06 2.19
CA THR A 47 7.73 -13.93 2.22
C THR A 47 8.63 -13.58 1.04
N GLN A 48 9.36 -12.46 1.15
CA GLN A 48 10.68 -12.41 0.53
C GLN A 48 11.66 -11.92 1.59
N THR A 49 11.94 -12.81 2.54
CA THR A 49 13.26 -12.83 3.16
C THR A 49 14.25 -12.94 2.00
N PRO A 50 15.20 -12.01 1.80
CA PRO A 50 16.43 -12.41 1.13
C PRO A 50 17.12 -13.35 2.11
N SER A 51 16.81 -14.64 2.06
CA SER A 51 17.72 -15.66 2.56
C SER A 51 18.93 -15.63 1.63
N ASN A 52 19.79 -14.64 1.83
CA ASN A 52 21.09 -14.59 1.19
C ASN A 52 21.87 -15.81 1.66
N VAL A 53 22.28 -16.59 0.67
CA VAL A 53 23.03 -17.83 0.78
C VAL A 53 24.45 -17.54 1.26
N ALA A 54 24.90 -18.36 2.21
CA ALA A 54 26.27 -18.81 2.50
C ALA A 54 27.41 -17.81 2.75
N THR A 55 28.00 -17.93 3.96
CA THR A 55 29.44 -18.16 4.10
C THR A 55 29.64 -19.20 5.21
N PRO A 56 30.31 -20.34 4.97
CA PRO A 56 30.74 -21.23 6.04
C PRO A 56 31.85 -20.54 6.85
N LYS A 57 31.74 -20.55 8.18
CA LYS A 57 32.88 -20.28 9.06
C LYS A 57 33.63 -21.59 9.26
N GLU A 58 34.80 -21.66 8.65
CA GLU A 58 35.89 -22.58 8.95
C GLU A 58 36.32 -22.40 10.42
N VAL A 59 36.29 -23.48 11.21
CA VAL A 59 37.08 -23.71 12.44
C VAL A 59 37.44 -25.19 12.47
#